data_AF-A0A845AL70-F1
#
_entry.id   AF-A0A845AL70-F1
#
_cell.length_a   1.000
_cell.length_b   1.000
_cell.length_c   1.000
_cell.angle_alpha   90.00
_cell.angle_beta   90.00
_cell.angle_gamma   90.00
#
_symmetry.space_group_name_H-M   'P 1'
#
loop_
_entity.id
_entity.type
_entity.pdbx_description
1 polymer ?
#
loop_
_entity_poly.entity_id
_entity_poly.type
_entity_poly.pdbx_seq_one_letter_code
_entity_poly.pdbx_strand_id
1 'polypeptide(L)'
;MQERLERDAPLPTEMQGHWVDVDDPSTGLVVSGGEVTYSGQGVDYDYKLIGQADGAVTVSLKVNDESKDDTFQRSNITELVITPDGELHAYNVKFASQFARVSR
;
A
#
# COMPACT_ATOMS: atom_id res chain seq x y z
N MET A 1 4.52 -17.87 -1.43
CA MET A 1 3.05 -18.11 -1.42
C MET A 1 2.42 -16.80 -1.01
N GLN A 2 1.37 -16.35 -1.70
CA GLN A 2 0.63 -15.14 -1.32
C GLN A 2 -0.67 -15.54 -0.62
N GLU A 3 -0.99 -14.85 0.47
CA GLU A 3 -2.24 -15.00 1.21
C GLU A 3 -3.24 -13.95 0.73
N ARG A 4 -4.41 -14.40 0.27
CA ARG A 4 -5.51 -13.50 -0.05
C ARG A 4 -6.29 -13.18 1.21
N LEU A 5 -6.47 -11.89 1.48
CA LEU A 5 -7.32 -11.38 2.56
C LEU A 5 -8.29 -10.34 2.03
N GLU A 6 -9.50 -10.33 2.58
CA GLU A 6 -10.51 -9.32 2.26
C GLU A 6 -10.12 -7.95 2.86
N ARG A 7 -10.72 -6.87 2.36
CA ARG A 7 -10.41 -5.49 2.78
C ARG A 7 -10.40 -5.29 4.30
N ASP A 8 -11.38 -5.83 5.00
CA ASP A 8 -11.54 -5.65 6.46
C ASP A 8 -10.41 -6.26 7.30
N ALA A 9 -9.67 -7.24 6.76
CA ALA A 9 -8.51 -7.80 7.45
C ALA A 9 -7.40 -6.74 7.57
N PRO A 10 -6.63 -6.71 8.67
CA PRO A 10 -5.55 -5.74 8.81
C PRO A 10 -4.43 -5.98 7.78
N LEU A 11 -3.82 -4.88 7.31
CA LEU A 11 -2.52 -4.91 6.65
C LEU A 11 -1.40 -5.31 7.64
N PRO A 12 -0.24 -5.79 7.15
CA PRO A 12 0.89 -6.17 7.99
C PRO A 12 1.24 -5.09 9.01
N THR A 13 1.63 -5.51 10.21
CA THR A 13 1.84 -4.59 11.36
C THR A 13 2.98 -3.61 11.06
N GLU A 14 3.95 -4.04 10.27
CA GLU A 14 5.09 -3.27 9.79
C GLU A 14 4.66 -2.07 8.95
N MET A 15 3.56 -2.18 8.21
CA MET A 15 3.02 -1.10 7.36
C MET A 15 2.14 -0.12 8.15
N GLN A 16 1.67 -0.48 9.34
CA GLN A 16 0.71 0.34 10.09
C GLN A 16 1.30 1.69 10.52
N GLY A 17 0.48 2.74 10.49
CA GLY A 17 0.83 4.07 10.98
C GLY A 17 0.88 5.14 9.89
N HIS A 18 1.60 6.22 10.19
CA HIS A 18 1.72 7.40 9.33
C HIS A 18 3.09 7.43 8.66
N TRP A 19 3.07 7.68 7.37
CA TRP A 19 4.22 7.72 6.50
C TRP A 19 4.20 9.03 5.72
N VAL A 20 5.37 9.60 5.46
CA VAL A 20 5.54 10.81 4.65
C VAL A 20 6.45 10.49 3.48
N ASP A 21 6.12 11.00 2.31
CA ASP A 21 6.95 10.84 1.13
C ASP A 21 8.32 11.50 1.37
N VAL A 22 9.38 10.79 0.94
CA VAL A 22 10.77 11.22 1.17
C VAL A 22 11.15 12.42 0.31
N ASP A 23 10.58 12.51 -0.90
CA ASP A 23 10.84 13.58 -1.86
C ASP A 23 9.86 14.76 -1.68
N ASP A 24 8.61 14.50 -1.25
CA ASP A 24 7.59 15.51 -0.96
C ASP A 24 6.92 15.32 0.43
N PRO A 25 7.46 15.91 1.51
CA PRO A 25 6.92 15.72 2.87
C PRO A 25 5.48 16.23 3.09
N SER A 26 4.89 16.96 2.14
CA SER A 26 3.45 17.30 2.15
C SER A 26 2.56 16.12 1.78
N THR A 27 3.10 15.14 1.07
CA THR A 27 2.41 13.92 0.67
C THR A 27 2.52 12.87 1.78
N GLY A 28 1.38 12.51 2.34
CA GLY A 28 1.28 11.52 3.41
C GLY A 28 0.60 10.24 2.95
N LEU A 29 1.03 9.11 3.50
CA LEU A 29 0.34 7.82 3.38
C LEU A 29 0.03 7.30 4.78
N VAL A 30 -1.22 6.93 5.01
CA VAL A 30 -1.68 6.38 6.28
C VAL A 30 -2.21 4.98 6.05
N VAL A 31 -1.68 4.03 6.81
CA VAL A 31 -2.18 2.66 6.88
C VAL A 31 -2.78 2.44 8.26
N SER A 32 -4.06 2.06 8.30
CA SER A 32 -4.77 1.84 9.56
C SER A 32 -5.73 0.67 9.43
N GLY A 33 -5.40 -0.43 10.10
CA GLY A 33 -6.14 -1.68 9.94
C GLY A 33 -6.04 -2.16 8.50
N GLY A 34 -7.19 -2.35 7.85
CA GLY A 34 -7.29 -2.67 6.43
C GLY A 34 -7.27 -1.46 5.50
N GLU A 35 -7.35 -0.22 6.00
CA GLU A 35 -7.51 0.94 5.13
C GLU A 35 -6.16 1.57 4.78
N VAL A 36 -6.06 2.05 3.54
CA VAL A 36 -4.92 2.82 3.03
C VAL A 36 -5.45 4.16 2.55
N THR A 37 -4.86 5.25 3.05
CA THR A 37 -5.19 6.62 2.65
C THR A 37 -3.95 7.30 2.11
N TYR A 38 -4.01 7.81 0.89
CA TYR A 38 -2.93 8.51 0.22
C TYR A 38 -3.33 9.97 0.00
N SER A 39 -2.54 10.90 0.54
CA SER A 39 -2.78 12.35 0.48
C SER A 39 -4.22 12.75 0.86
N GLY A 40 -4.79 12.08 1.86
CA GLY A 40 -6.16 12.32 2.34
C GLY A 40 -7.26 11.60 1.57
N GLN A 41 -6.93 10.87 0.49
CA GLN A 41 -7.88 10.08 -0.28
C GLN A 41 -7.73 8.59 0.03
N GLY A 42 -8.84 7.92 0.35
CA GLY A 42 -8.84 6.47 0.55
C GLY A 42 -8.55 5.72 -0.75
N VAL A 43 -7.70 4.71 -0.68
CA VAL A 43 -7.44 3.78 -1.79
C VAL A 43 -8.61 2.81 -1.87
N ASP A 44 -9.31 2.80 -3.00
CA ASP A 44 -10.50 1.95 -3.16
C ASP A 44 -10.15 0.59 -3.76
N TYR A 45 -10.17 -0.45 -2.94
CA TYR A 45 -9.85 -1.81 -3.32
C TYR A 45 -10.78 -2.81 -2.61
N ASP A 46 -10.90 -4.03 -3.15
CA ASP A 46 -11.79 -5.07 -2.63
C ASP A 46 -11.06 -6.09 -1.75
N TYR A 47 -9.86 -6.50 -2.18
CA TYR A 47 -9.05 -7.49 -1.47
C TYR A 47 -7.56 -7.21 -1.64
N LYS A 48 -6.76 -7.88 -0.82
CA LYS A 48 -5.31 -7.77 -0.82
C LYS A 48 -4.65 -9.14 -0.88
N LEU A 49 -3.49 -9.20 -1.51
CA LEU A 49 -2.61 -10.36 -1.52
C LEU A 49 -1.34 -10.00 -0.74
N ILE A 50 -1.09 -10.71 0.36
CA ILE A 50 0.10 -10.50 1.19
C ILE A 50 1.13 -11.56 0.84
N GLY A 51 2.33 -11.12 0.52
CA GLY A 51 3.48 -11.98 0.24
C GLY A 51 4.71 -11.52 1.00
N GLN A 52 5.71 -12.40 1.04
CA GLN A 52 7.03 -12.05 1.54
C GLN A 52 8.07 -12.58 0.55
N ALA A 53 9.04 -11.73 0.21
CA ALA A 53 10.13 -12.05 -0.69
C ALA A 53 11.40 -11.31 -0.23
N ASP A 54 12.51 -12.02 -0.11
CA ASP A 54 13.82 -11.44 0.27
C ASP A 54 13.78 -10.56 1.53
N GLY A 55 12.95 -10.96 2.51
CA GLY A 55 12.75 -10.23 3.77
C GLY A 55 11.78 -9.03 3.68
N ALA A 56 11.41 -8.59 2.48
CA ALA A 56 10.40 -7.56 2.29
C ALA A 56 8.99 -8.16 2.35
N VAL A 57 8.04 -7.42 2.93
CA VAL A 57 6.62 -7.78 2.90
C VAL A 57 5.95 -6.98 1.80
N THR A 58 5.30 -7.69 0.88
CA THR A 58 4.61 -7.12 -0.28
C THR A 58 3.10 -7.26 -0.10
N VAL A 59 2.35 -6.21 -0.38
CA VAL A 59 0.89 -6.23 -0.39
C VAL A 59 0.39 -5.71 -1.72
N SER A 60 -0.26 -6.59 -2.48
CA SER A 60 -0.93 -6.24 -3.74
C SER A 60 -2.40 -5.97 -3.46
N LEU A 61 -2.86 -4.75 -3.73
CA LEU A 61 -4.27 -4.34 -3.65
C LEU A 61 -4.95 -4.66 -4.98
N LYS A 62 -6.19 -5.17 -4.92
CA LYS A 62 -6.92 -5.65 -6.09
C LYS A 62 -8.41 -5.36 -5.99
N VAL A 63 -9.06 -5.37 -7.14
CA VAL A 63 -10.52 -5.30 -7.28
C VAL A 63 -11.05 -6.63 -7.80
N ASN A 64 -12.28 -6.97 -7.43
CA ASN A 64 -12.97 -8.17 -7.89
C ASN A 64 -13.53 -8.00 -9.31
N ASP A 65 -13.87 -6.76 -9.69
CA ASP A 65 -14.41 -6.44 -11.02
C ASP A 65 -13.27 -6.21 -12.02
N GLU A 66 -12.96 -7.23 -12.81
CA GLU A 66 -11.90 -7.19 -13.84
C GLU A 66 -12.11 -6.06 -14.87
N SER A 67 -13.34 -5.62 -15.10
CA SER A 67 -13.61 -4.51 -16.02
C SER A 67 -13.07 -3.16 -15.50
N LYS A 68 -12.83 -3.05 -14.19
CA LYS A 68 -12.25 -1.87 -13.54
C LYS A 68 -10.73 -1.94 -13.39
N ASP A 69 -10.12 -3.09 -13.65
CA ASP A 69 -8.71 -3.36 -13.32
C ASP A 69 -7.74 -2.35 -13.98
N ASP A 70 -7.89 -2.07 -15.28
CA ASP A 70 -7.03 -1.08 -15.97
C ASP A 70 -7.15 0.34 -15.38
N THR A 71 -8.36 0.73 -14.98
CA THR A 71 -8.59 2.04 -14.36
C THR A 71 -8.00 2.09 -12.96
N PHE A 72 -8.19 1.01 -12.19
CA PHE A 72 -7.64 0.84 -10.85
C PHE A 72 -6.11 0.89 -10.88
N GLN A 73 -5.46 0.12 -11.76
CA GLN A 73 -4.01 0.07 -11.92
C GLN A 73 -3.37 1.41 -12.28
N ARG A 74 -4.11 2.31 -12.93
CA ARG A 74 -3.61 3.62 -13.37
C ARG A 74 -3.89 4.77 -12.41
N SER A 75 -4.88 4.62 -11.54
CA SER A 75 -5.42 5.73 -10.74
C SER A 75 -5.26 5.54 -9.24
N ASN A 76 -5.04 4.31 -8.78
CA ASN A 76 -4.90 3.96 -7.36
C ASN A 76 -3.52 3.40 -7.07
N ILE A 77 -3.12 3.42 -5.81
CA ILE A 77 -2.01 2.58 -5.33
C ILE A 77 -2.44 1.13 -5.49
N THR A 78 -1.58 0.32 -6.12
CA THR A 78 -1.86 -1.11 -6.32
C THR A 78 -0.90 -2.01 -5.56
N GLU A 79 0.28 -1.52 -5.21
CA GLU A 79 1.27 -2.30 -4.48
C GLU A 79 1.87 -1.47 -3.35
N LEU A 80 2.05 -2.14 -2.21
CA LEU A 80 2.77 -1.65 -1.05
C LEU A 80 3.90 -2.62 -0.73
N VAL A 81 5.10 -2.12 -0.45
CA VAL A 81 6.25 -2.95 -0.09
C VAL A 81 6.95 -2.32 1.10
N ILE A 82 7.07 -3.05 2.20
CA ILE A 82 7.92 -2.65 3.32
C ILE A 82 9.24 -3.41 3.21
N THR A 83 10.35 -2.68 3.11
CA THR A 83 11.68 -3.26 3.06
C THR A 83 12.11 -3.79 4.42
N PRO A 84 13.11 -4.68 4.50
CA PRO A 84 13.70 -5.12 5.76
C PRO A 84 14.21 -3.95 6.63
N ASP A 85 14.61 -2.86 5.99
CA ASP A 85 15.10 -1.63 6.63
C ASP A 85 13.96 -0.74 7.17
N GLY A 86 12.71 -1.12 6.93
CA GLY A 86 11.52 -0.42 7.44
C GLY A 86 11.05 0.76 6.58
N GLU A 87 11.46 0.80 5.31
CA GLU A 87 11.02 1.81 4.34
C GLU A 87 9.78 1.30 3.60
N LEU A 88 8.75 2.15 3.48
CA LEU A 88 7.53 1.79 2.78
C LEU A 88 7.58 2.35 1.36
N HIS A 89 7.39 1.50 0.37
CA HIS A 89 7.19 1.89 -1.02
C HIS A 89 5.73 1.69 -1.39
N ALA A 90 5.16 2.66 -2.10
CA ALA A 90 3.84 2.52 -2.70
C ALA A 90 3.93 2.85 -4.19
N TYR A 91 3.31 2.02 -5.03
CA TYR A 91 3.35 2.21 -6.46
C TYR A 91 2.12 1.69 -7.21
N ASN A 92 2.00 2.15 -8.45
CA ASN A 92 1.09 1.68 -9.47
C ASN A 92 1.79 1.73 -10.83
N VAL A 93 1.07 1.56 -11.94
CA VAL A 93 1.70 1.50 -13.28
C VAL A 93 2.26 2.84 -13.78
N LYS A 94 2.00 3.94 -13.08
CA LYS A 94 2.41 5.31 -13.45
C LYS A 94 3.19 6.05 -12.36
N PHE A 95 3.23 5.51 -11.15
CA PHE A 95 3.72 6.20 -9.97
C PHE A 95 4.47 5.23 -9.08
N ALA A 96 5.58 5.68 -8.49
CA ALA A 96 6.27 4.98 -7.44
C ALA A 96 6.89 6.01 -6.49
N SER A 97 6.62 5.85 -5.19
CA SER A 97 7.17 6.69 -4.14
C SER A 97 7.69 5.87 -2.99
N GLN A 98 8.68 6.42 -2.32
CA GLN A 98 9.21 5.95 -1.05
C GLN A 98 8.69 6.84 0.08
N PHE A 99 8.28 6.21 1.17
CA PHE A 99 7.78 6.87 2.35
C PHE A 99 8.59 6.47 3.58
N ALA A 100 8.96 7.47 4.37
CA ALA A 100 9.58 7.29 5.68
C ALA A 100 8.51 7.33 6.77
N ARG A 101 8.71 6.53 7.82
CA ARG A 101 7.81 6.54 8.97
C ARG A 101 7.95 7.84 9.73
N VAL A 102 6.83 8.45 10.11
CA VAL A 102 6.85 9.63 10.98
C VAL A 102 7.16 9.15 12.40
N SER A 103 8.44 9.25 12.79
CA SER A 103 8.84 9.07 14.19
C SER A 103 8.28 10.24 15.01
N ARG A 104 7.48 9.92 16.02
CA ARG A 104 6.94 10.90 16.97
C ARG A 104 7.95 11.21 18.07
#